data_AF-A0A7Y0HRI4-F1
#
_entry.id   AF-A0A7Y0HRI4-F1
#
_cell.length_a   1.000
_cell.length_b   1.000
_cell.length_c   1.000
_cell.angle_alpha   90.00
_cell.angle_beta   90.00
_cell.angle_gamma   90.00
#
_symmetry.space_group_name_H-M   'P 1'
#
loop_
_entity.id
_entity.type
_entity.pdbx_description
1 polymer ?
#
loop_
_entity_poly.entity_id
_entity_poly.type
_entity_poly.pdbx_seq_one_letter_code
_entity_poly.pdbx_strand_id
1 'polypeptide(L)'
;MEYHRKNRWANYGTIKCKEYLRNDFSHECAYCKIQEKEVGLVDSAYFEIDHFRPQSDDDPKFNPHLYNNLYYSCEKCNSEKSDTWSKMLLDPCQDEIFSGSNPPILGGYNPEFLYKYKGANDRGEFYINTFKLNSRHHIRIRKRRVDRNNNIRIIDKLVDEILQKFSNKKDTGNLHELIKQLDNLRLDKKRELSKLSENENFELVEEHLLKHNIKSSIVFEEYNMDIKIKVGEYSCYCELCIDDSQNDKEEKLKFIDKERLETWYKRLSYKFGILYYYPKLDKLYFYPISNNISKDDLSKFGTKKQIKLTSELLI
;
A
#
# COMPACT_ATOMS: atom_id res chain seq x y z
N MET A 1 4.35 16.69 -5.51
CA MET A 1 4.80 15.32 -5.84
C MET A 1 3.57 14.44 -6.03
N GLU A 2 3.64 13.41 -6.87
CA GLU A 2 2.49 12.55 -7.18
C GLU A 2 2.16 11.55 -6.06
N TYR A 3 3.16 11.03 -5.36
CA TYR A 3 2.98 10.16 -4.20
C TYR A 3 3.79 10.65 -2.99
N HIS A 4 3.18 10.55 -1.82
CA HIS A 4 3.85 10.75 -0.53
C HIS A 4 4.16 9.38 0.08
N ARG A 5 5.44 9.01 0.14
CA ARG A 5 5.88 7.75 0.76
C ARG A 5 6.15 7.93 2.24
N LYS A 6 5.82 6.91 3.02
CA LYS A 6 6.19 6.83 4.43
C LYS A 6 7.67 6.49 4.59
N ASN A 7 8.28 6.90 5.69
CA ASN A 7 9.64 6.50 6.04
C ASN A 7 9.61 5.06 6.54
N ARG A 8 10.41 4.19 5.91
CA ARG A 8 10.47 2.76 6.25
C ARG A 8 11.90 2.29 6.38
N TRP A 9 12.12 1.30 7.24
CA TRP A 9 13.41 0.60 7.37
C TRP A 9 13.52 -0.62 6.46
N ALA A 10 12.45 -0.93 5.72
CA ALA A 10 12.49 -1.99 4.74
C ALA A 10 13.56 -1.71 3.67
N ASN A 11 13.95 -2.77 3.00
CA ASN A 11 14.75 -2.74 1.79
C ASN A 11 14.21 -3.83 0.84
N TYR A 12 14.79 -3.95 -0.35
CA TYR A 12 14.33 -4.91 -1.35
C TYR A 12 14.19 -6.35 -0.82
N GLY A 13 15.08 -6.79 0.08
CA GLY A 13 15.06 -8.13 0.67
C GLY A 13 14.13 -8.30 1.87
N THR A 14 13.47 -7.23 2.33
CA THR A 14 12.51 -7.31 3.44
C THR A 14 11.21 -7.95 2.95
N ILE A 15 10.74 -9.01 3.62
CA ILE A 15 9.56 -9.78 3.22
C ILE A 15 8.29 -8.91 3.02
N LYS A 16 8.13 -7.86 3.83
CA LYS A 16 7.01 -6.90 3.75
C LYS A 16 7.22 -5.75 2.75
N CYS A 17 8.37 -5.67 2.08
CA CYS A 17 8.73 -4.51 1.25
C CYS A 17 7.70 -4.25 0.15
N LYS A 18 7.25 -5.31 -0.54
CA LYS A 18 6.25 -5.17 -1.60
C LYS A 18 4.92 -4.65 -1.06
N GLU A 19 4.48 -5.15 0.11
CA GLU A 19 3.23 -4.72 0.74
C GLU A 19 3.28 -3.26 1.17
N TYR A 20 4.42 -2.82 1.69
CA TYR A 20 4.67 -1.43 2.03
C TYR A 20 4.58 -0.52 0.81
N LEU A 21 5.22 -0.91 -0.29
CA LEU A 21 5.18 -0.15 -1.54
C LEU A 21 3.76 -0.13 -2.09
N ARG A 22 3.07 -1.27 -2.08
CA ARG A 22 1.67 -1.40 -2.47
C ARG A 22 0.78 -0.38 -1.75
N ASN A 23 0.95 -0.21 -0.44
CA ASN A 23 0.20 0.78 0.35
C ASN A 23 0.65 2.22 0.06
N ASP A 24 1.96 2.49 0.03
CA ASP A 24 2.51 3.83 -0.23
C ASP A 24 2.13 4.36 -1.62
N PHE A 25 1.95 3.46 -2.59
CA PHE A 25 1.49 3.77 -3.95
C PHE A 25 -0.01 3.52 -4.15
N SER A 26 -0.80 3.43 -3.07
CA SER A 26 -2.27 3.36 -3.13
C SER A 26 -2.82 2.24 -4.03
N HIS A 27 -2.15 1.08 -4.04
CA HIS A 27 -2.50 -0.09 -4.85
C HIS A 27 -2.55 0.20 -6.36
N GLU A 28 -1.76 1.19 -6.81
CA GLU A 28 -1.59 1.51 -8.22
C GLU A 28 -0.11 1.57 -8.62
N CYS A 29 0.13 1.37 -9.92
CA CYS A 29 1.46 1.45 -10.48
C CYS A 29 1.95 2.89 -10.34
N ALA A 30 3.13 3.05 -9.74
CA ALA A 30 3.77 4.34 -9.57
C ALA A 30 3.90 5.10 -10.90
N TYR A 31 4.04 4.38 -12.02
CA TYR A 31 4.32 4.97 -13.32
C TYR A 31 3.09 5.28 -14.16
N CYS A 32 2.25 4.27 -14.43
CA CYS A 32 1.10 4.44 -15.33
C CYS A 32 -0.23 4.63 -14.60
N LYS A 33 -0.21 4.64 -13.26
CA LYS A 33 -1.36 4.74 -12.38
C LYS A 33 -2.36 3.60 -12.51
N ILE A 34 -2.09 2.51 -13.23
CA ILE A 34 -3.00 1.34 -13.32
C ILE A 34 -3.24 0.77 -11.93
N GLN A 35 -4.50 0.48 -11.58
CA GLN A 35 -4.87 -0.05 -10.26
C GLN A 35 -4.93 -1.58 -10.31
N GLU A 36 -4.59 -2.24 -9.21
CA GLU A 36 -4.66 -3.71 -9.09
C GLU A 36 -6.02 -4.29 -9.52
N LYS A 37 -7.11 -3.63 -9.13
CA LYS A 37 -8.47 -4.09 -9.48
C LYS A 37 -8.79 -4.06 -10.98
N GLU A 38 -7.97 -3.44 -11.82
CA GLU A 38 -8.27 -3.22 -13.24
C GLU A 38 -7.62 -4.23 -14.19
N VAL A 39 -6.69 -5.03 -13.67
CA VAL A 39 -5.91 -5.99 -14.47
C VAL A 39 -6.57 -7.37 -14.56
N GLY A 40 -7.62 -7.65 -13.78
CA GLY A 40 -8.61 -8.70 -14.02
C GLY A 40 -8.16 -10.15 -13.82
N LEU A 41 -6.86 -10.44 -13.82
CA LEU A 41 -6.24 -11.71 -13.46
C LEU A 41 -5.47 -11.56 -12.14
N VAL A 42 -5.37 -12.68 -11.42
CA VAL A 42 -4.78 -12.90 -10.08
C VAL A 42 -3.71 -11.86 -9.74
N ASP A 43 -4.17 -10.84 -9.02
CA ASP A 43 -3.57 -10.45 -7.75
C ASP A 43 -2.18 -9.79 -7.81
N SER A 44 -1.61 -9.43 -6.66
CA SER A 44 -0.31 -8.73 -6.49
C SER A 44 0.86 -9.23 -7.38
N ALA A 45 0.77 -10.42 -7.99
CA ALA A 45 1.73 -10.99 -8.93
C ALA A 45 1.93 -10.17 -10.22
N TYR A 46 0.91 -9.41 -10.69
CA TYR A 46 1.09 -8.52 -11.85
C TYR A 46 1.95 -7.28 -11.55
N PHE A 47 2.16 -7.01 -10.27
CA PHE A 47 2.97 -5.91 -9.80
C PHE A 47 4.29 -6.41 -9.25
N GLU A 48 5.31 -5.59 -9.37
CA GLU A 48 6.69 -5.89 -9.03
C GLU A 48 7.30 -4.71 -8.26
N ILE A 49 8.40 -4.99 -7.56
CA ILE A 49 9.24 -3.94 -7.01
C ILE A 49 10.24 -3.52 -8.10
N ASP A 50 10.10 -2.31 -8.62
CA ASP A 50 11.08 -1.71 -9.53
C ASP A 50 12.10 -0.87 -8.77
N HIS A 51 13.31 -0.78 -9.32
CA HIS A 51 14.38 0.09 -8.90
C HIS A 51 14.40 1.34 -9.77
N PHE A 52 13.99 2.50 -9.25
CA PHE A 52 13.88 3.71 -10.06
C PHE A 52 15.21 4.08 -10.72
N ARG A 53 16.28 4.21 -9.93
CA ARG A 53 17.67 4.12 -10.41
C ARG A 53 18.06 2.64 -10.45
N PRO A 54 18.48 2.10 -11.60
CA PRO A 54 18.60 0.65 -11.82
C PRO A 54 19.74 0.04 -11.01
N GLN A 55 19.70 -1.27 -10.86
CA GLN A 55 20.74 -2.05 -10.19
C GLN A 55 22.04 -2.13 -11.00
N SER A 56 21.95 -1.94 -12.32
CA SER A 56 23.10 -1.93 -13.23
C SER A 56 23.89 -0.61 -13.20
N ASP A 57 23.44 0.38 -12.43
CA ASP A 57 24.20 1.61 -12.21
C ASP A 57 25.50 1.31 -11.45
N ASP A 58 26.63 1.80 -11.99
CA ASP A 58 27.98 1.45 -11.57
C ASP A 58 28.52 2.35 -10.45
N ASP A 59 27.72 3.28 -9.93
CA ASP A 59 28.10 4.15 -8.81
C ASP A 59 28.30 3.34 -7.51
N PRO A 60 29.55 3.20 -7.01
CA PRO A 60 29.85 2.34 -5.88
C PRO A 60 29.31 2.88 -4.54
N LYS A 61 28.86 4.14 -4.51
CA LYS A 61 28.26 4.76 -3.32
C LYS A 61 26.74 4.61 -3.29
N PHE A 62 26.15 4.16 -4.37
CA PHE A 62 24.72 4.00 -4.49
C PHE A 62 24.30 2.58 -4.09
N ASN A 63 23.36 2.48 -3.14
CA ASN A 63 22.72 1.21 -2.82
C ASN A 63 21.33 1.19 -3.46
N PRO A 64 21.12 0.42 -4.55
CA PRO A 64 19.84 0.39 -5.24
C PRO A 64 18.73 -0.21 -4.38
N HIS A 65 19.05 -1.06 -3.41
CA HIS A 65 18.07 -1.81 -2.61
C HIS A 65 17.42 -1.00 -1.48
N LEU A 66 17.81 0.27 -1.30
CA LEU A 66 17.19 1.16 -0.32
C LEU A 66 15.75 1.50 -0.71
N TYR A 67 14.85 1.50 0.27
CA TYR A 67 13.40 1.68 0.06
C TYR A 67 13.02 2.92 -0.74
N ASN A 68 13.74 4.02 -0.56
CA ASN A 68 13.51 5.27 -1.28
C ASN A 68 13.79 5.16 -2.80
N ASN A 69 14.48 4.13 -3.25
CA ASN A 69 14.69 3.82 -4.66
C ASN A 69 13.71 2.76 -5.19
N LEU A 70 12.85 2.20 -4.34
CA LEU A 70 11.93 1.12 -4.71
C LEU A 70 10.53 1.66 -5.02
N TYR A 71 9.93 1.14 -6.08
CA TYR A 71 8.65 1.59 -6.61
C TYR A 71 7.71 0.42 -6.84
N TYR A 72 6.44 0.59 -6.48
CA TYR A 72 5.41 -0.38 -6.83
C TYR A 72 5.03 -0.16 -8.29
N SER A 73 5.31 -1.11 -9.16
CA SER A 73 5.08 -0.95 -10.60
C SER A 73 4.40 -2.17 -11.18
N CYS A 74 3.60 -1.99 -12.23
CA CYS A 74 3.14 -3.16 -12.99
C CYS A 74 4.30 -3.73 -13.82
N GLU A 75 4.28 -5.04 -14.05
CA GLU A 75 5.25 -5.78 -14.85
C GLU A 75 5.54 -5.08 -16.19
N LYS A 76 4.51 -4.57 -16.86
CA LYS A 76 4.68 -3.84 -18.12
C LYS A 76 5.54 -2.59 -17.96
N CYS A 77 5.26 -1.75 -16.97
CA CYS A 77 6.04 -0.51 -16.80
C CYS A 77 7.47 -0.82 -16.33
N ASN A 78 7.65 -1.82 -15.47
CA ASN A 78 8.97 -2.28 -15.06
C ASN A 78 9.79 -2.75 -16.27
N SER A 79 9.21 -3.62 -17.09
CA SER A 79 9.83 -4.16 -18.31
C SER A 79 10.16 -3.07 -19.34
N GLU A 80 9.24 -2.14 -19.61
CA GLU A 80 9.44 -1.06 -20.58
C GLU A 80 10.49 -0.03 -20.11
N LYS A 81 10.57 0.20 -18.80
CA LYS A 81 11.63 1.04 -18.21
C LYS A 81 12.97 0.32 -18.30
N SER A 82 13.03 -0.94 -17.87
CA SER A 82 14.29 -1.69 -17.76
C SER A 82 15.33 -0.84 -17.02
N ASP A 83 16.54 -0.72 -17.57
CA ASP A 83 17.63 0.07 -17.03
C ASP A 83 17.57 1.56 -17.43
N THR A 84 16.50 2.00 -18.09
CA THR A 84 16.34 3.40 -18.48
C THR A 84 16.21 4.28 -17.25
N TRP A 85 17.25 5.06 -16.97
CA TRP A 85 17.25 6.07 -15.93
C TRP A 85 18.08 7.28 -16.34
N SER A 86 17.56 8.47 -16.09
CA SER A 86 18.25 9.74 -16.31
C SER A 86 17.50 10.86 -15.60
N LYS A 87 18.08 12.07 -15.55
CA LYS A 87 17.40 13.27 -15.05
C LYS A 87 16.15 13.65 -15.85
N MET A 88 15.99 13.15 -17.09
CA MET A 88 14.78 13.35 -17.88
C MET A 88 13.61 12.51 -17.39
N LEU A 89 13.87 11.36 -16.76
CA LEU A 89 12.83 10.51 -16.20
C LEU A 89 12.23 11.21 -14.98
N LEU A 90 10.92 11.44 -15.00
CA LEU A 90 10.17 11.99 -13.88
C LEU A 90 10.10 10.95 -12.75
N ASP A 91 10.33 11.37 -11.51
CA ASP A 91 10.20 10.55 -10.32
C ASP A 91 8.81 10.77 -9.70
N PRO A 92 7.92 9.77 -9.65
CA PRO A 92 6.59 9.90 -9.04
C PRO A 92 6.58 10.37 -7.57
N CYS A 93 7.69 10.20 -6.85
CA CYS A 93 7.81 10.63 -5.45
C CYS A 93 8.43 12.02 -5.29
N GLN A 94 8.88 12.66 -6.37
CA GLN A 94 9.49 14.00 -6.33
C GLN A 94 8.77 14.98 -7.27
N ASP A 95 8.31 14.51 -8.42
CA ASP A 95 7.67 15.32 -9.46
C ASP A 95 6.12 15.23 -9.38
N GLU A 96 5.44 16.29 -9.80
CA GLU A 96 3.99 16.30 -10.04
C GLU A 96 3.73 15.93 -11.51
N ILE A 97 3.57 14.64 -11.79
CA ILE A 97 3.64 14.11 -13.16
C ILE A 97 2.32 14.34 -13.91
N PHE A 98 1.20 13.98 -13.26
CA PHE A 98 -0.14 14.03 -13.85
C PHE A 98 -1.02 15.10 -13.19
N SER A 99 -0.60 15.58 -12.02
CA SER A 99 -1.32 16.53 -11.17
C SER A 99 -0.54 17.85 -11.03
N GLY A 100 -1.12 18.84 -10.36
CA GLY A 100 -0.47 20.14 -10.12
C GLY A 100 -0.88 21.22 -11.11
N SER A 101 -0.26 22.40 -10.98
CA SER A 101 -0.62 23.58 -11.79
C SER A 101 -0.10 23.50 -13.23
N ASN A 102 1.08 22.90 -13.43
CA ASN A 102 1.73 22.75 -14.73
C ASN A 102 2.32 21.33 -14.89
N PRO A 103 1.46 20.28 -14.93
CA PRO A 103 1.95 18.90 -15.04
C PRO A 103 2.70 18.67 -16.35
N PRO A 104 3.84 17.94 -16.34
CA PRO A 104 4.54 17.52 -17.55
C PRO A 104 3.70 16.66 -18.49
N ILE A 105 2.65 15.99 -18.00
CA ILE A 105 1.77 15.14 -18.80
C ILE A 105 0.33 15.63 -18.69
N LEU A 106 -0.32 15.83 -19.85
CA LEU A 106 -1.70 16.30 -19.97
C LEU A 106 -2.61 15.25 -20.60
N GLY A 107 -3.91 15.32 -20.32
CA GLY A 107 -4.94 14.53 -20.99
C GLY A 107 -5.19 13.14 -20.38
N GLY A 108 -5.29 12.11 -21.22
CA GLY A 108 -5.48 10.71 -20.81
C GLY A 108 -6.93 10.28 -20.54
N TYR A 109 -7.80 11.20 -20.09
CA TYR A 109 -9.19 10.89 -19.75
C TYR A 109 -10.24 11.54 -20.68
N ASN A 110 -9.80 12.30 -21.70
CA ASN A 110 -10.70 12.97 -22.64
C ASN A 110 -10.97 12.08 -23.88
N PRO A 111 -12.24 11.75 -24.21
CA PRO A 111 -12.60 11.00 -25.41
C PRO A 111 -12.24 11.71 -26.74
N GLU A 112 -12.29 13.04 -26.80
CA GLU A 112 -11.95 13.82 -28.00
C GLU A 112 -10.49 13.63 -28.40
N PHE A 113 -9.62 13.44 -27.40
CA PHE A 113 -8.20 13.13 -27.60
C PHE A 113 -7.91 11.62 -27.54
N LEU A 114 -8.94 10.78 -27.74
CA LEU A 114 -8.85 9.32 -27.77
C LEU A 114 -8.16 8.73 -26.53
N TYR A 115 -8.33 9.38 -25.36
CA TYR A 115 -7.74 8.96 -24.09
C TYR A 115 -6.20 8.88 -24.12
N LYS A 116 -5.55 9.64 -25.00
CA LYS A 116 -4.09 9.74 -25.06
C LYS A 116 -3.57 10.80 -24.11
N TYR A 117 -2.41 10.52 -23.53
CA TYR A 117 -1.59 11.52 -22.86
C TYR A 117 -0.76 12.30 -23.88
N LYS A 118 -0.48 13.56 -23.57
CA LYS A 118 0.42 14.45 -24.33
C LYS A 118 1.47 15.03 -23.37
N GLY A 119 2.74 15.03 -23.79
CA GLY A 119 3.78 15.74 -23.06
C GLY A 119 3.58 17.25 -23.19
N ALA A 120 3.54 17.95 -22.05
CA ALA A 120 3.58 19.42 -22.01
C ALA A 120 5.02 19.95 -22.18
N ASN A 121 6.02 19.10 -21.94
CA ASN A 121 7.44 19.37 -22.09
C ASN A 121 8.21 18.07 -22.40
N ASP A 122 9.51 18.19 -22.64
CA ASP A 122 10.40 17.09 -23.02
C ASP A 122 10.44 15.96 -21.98
N ARG A 123 10.42 16.29 -20.67
CA ARG A 123 10.39 15.27 -19.60
C ARG A 123 9.10 14.46 -19.63
N GLY A 124 7.97 15.12 -19.89
CA GLY A 124 6.66 14.47 -20.03
C GLY A 124 6.58 13.58 -21.27
N GLU A 125 7.12 14.04 -22.40
CA GLU A 125 7.21 13.22 -23.61
C GLU A 125 8.13 12.01 -23.42
N PHE A 126 9.31 12.22 -22.81
CA PHE A 126 10.23 11.15 -22.45
C PHE A 126 9.52 10.10 -21.58
N TYR A 127 8.82 10.52 -20.53
CA TYR A 127 8.08 9.62 -19.64
C TYR A 127 6.98 8.82 -20.35
N ILE A 128 6.17 9.46 -21.20
CA ILE A 128 5.14 8.79 -22.00
C ILE A 128 5.77 7.71 -22.89
N ASN A 129 6.92 8.01 -23.49
CA ASN A 129 7.63 7.14 -24.41
C ASN A 129 8.37 6.00 -23.69
N THR A 130 8.93 6.23 -22.52
CA THR A 130 9.55 5.19 -21.68
C THR A 130 8.52 4.14 -21.27
N PHE A 131 7.40 4.56 -20.67
CA PHE A 131 6.40 3.60 -20.14
C PHE A 131 5.31 3.19 -21.13
N LYS A 132 5.41 3.63 -22.40
CA LYS A 132 4.40 3.42 -23.45
C LYS A 132 2.97 3.73 -22.96
N LEU A 133 2.80 4.89 -22.32
CA LEU A 133 1.53 5.25 -21.68
C LEU A 133 0.36 5.40 -22.66
N ASN A 134 0.67 5.57 -23.95
CA ASN A 134 -0.30 5.62 -25.06
C ASN A 134 -0.48 4.28 -25.79
N SER A 135 0.01 3.16 -25.22
CA SER A 135 -0.29 1.84 -25.77
C SER A 135 -1.79 1.52 -25.73
N ARG A 136 -2.26 0.66 -26.64
CA ARG A 136 -3.66 0.21 -26.70
C ARG A 136 -4.16 -0.33 -25.35
N HIS A 137 -3.30 -0.99 -24.59
CA HIS A 137 -3.61 -1.51 -23.26
C HIS A 137 -3.97 -0.37 -22.28
N HIS A 138 -3.09 0.62 -22.13
CA HIS A 138 -3.29 1.73 -21.19
C HIS A 138 -4.47 2.62 -21.59
N ILE A 139 -4.67 2.87 -22.89
CA ILE A 139 -5.85 3.61 -23.40
C ILE A 139 -7.15 2.89 -23.03
N ARG A 140 -7.22 1.56 -23.23
CA ARG A 140 -8.40 0.75 -22.88
C ARG A 140 -8.69 0.78 -21.38
N ILE A 141 -7.66 0.74 -20.54
CA ILE A 141 -7.82 0.88 -19.07
C ILE A 141 -8.42 2.25 -18.74
N ARG A 142 -7.86 3.35 -19.28
CA ARG A 142 -8.38 4.70 -19.01
C ARG A 142 -9.82 4.89 -19.48
N LYS A 143 -10.19 4.33 -20.64
CA LYS A 143 -11.58 4.31 -21.09
C LYS A 143 -12.49 3.58 -20.08
N ARG A 144 -12.11 2.37 -19.66
CA ARG A 144 -12.85 1.61 -18.64
C ARG A 144 -12.99 2.38 -17.32
N ARG A 145 -11.98 3.14 -16.91
CA ARG A 145 -12.05 4.02 -15.73
C ARG A 145 -13.11 5.10 -15.87
N VAL A 146 -13.12 5.80 -17.00
CA VAL A 146 -14.09 6.86 -17.26
C VAL A 146 -15.50 6.28 -17.28
N ASP A 147 -15.70 5.16 -17.96
CA ASP A 147 -16.99 4.45 -18.00
C ASP A 147 -17.43 4.03 -16.59
N ARG A 148 -16.53 3.46 -15.79
CA ARG A 148 -16.81 3.08 -14.39
C ARG A 148 -17.18 4.28 -13.51
N ASN A 149 -16.45 5.38 -13.63
CA ASN A 149 -16.73 6.60 -12.87
C ASN A 149 -18.08 7.22 -13.28
N ASN A 150 -18.43 7.18 -14.56
CA ASN A 150 -19.74 7.60 -15.03
C ASN A 150 -20.85 6.70 -14.48
N ASN A 151 -20.64 5.38 -14.44
CA ASN A 151 -21.59 4.46 -13.81
C ASN A 151 -21.80 4.77 -12.33
N ILE A 152 -20.74 5.09 -11.57
CA ILE A 152 -20.87 5.49 -10.16
C ILE A 152 -21.73 6.75 -10.02
N ARG A 153 -21.50 7.78 -10.84
CA ARG A 153 -22.33 9.00 -10.83
C ARG A 153 -23.80 8.71 -11.15
N ILE A 154 -24.05 7.77 -12.06
CA ILE A 154 -25.41 7.31 -12.37
C ILE A 154 -26.03 6.61 -11.16
N ILE A 155 -25.29 5.74 -10.46
CA ILE A 155 -25.75 5.09 -9.22
C ILE A 155 -26.16 6.14 -8.19
N ASP A 156 -25.30 7.12 -7.93
CA ASP A 156 -25.56 8.16 -6.93
C ASP A 156 -26.84 8.94 -7.27
N LYS A 157 -27.01 9.31 -8.55
CA LYS A 157 -28.23 9.96 -9.03
C LYS A 157 -29.48 9.08 -8.87
N LEU A 158 -29.38 7.78 -9.19
CA LEU A 158 -30.49 6.84 -9.01
C LEU A 158 -30.87 6.69 -7.54
N VAL A 159 -29.89 6.65 -6.64
CA VAL A 159 -30.10 6.59 -5.18
C VAL A 159 -30.85 7.85 -4.72
N ASP A 160 -30.41 9.03 -5.15
CA ASP A 160 -31.08 10.30 -4.83
C ASP A 160 -32.52 10.33 -5.34
N GLU A 161 -32.76 9.90 -6.58
CA GLU A 161 -34.10 9.82 -7.17
C GLU A 161 -35.02 8.85 -6.41
N ILE A 162 -34.49 7.68 -6.01
CA ILE A 162 -35.20 6.70 -5.18
C ILE A 162 -35.59 7.34 -3.83
N LEU A 163 -34.64 7.97 -3.13
CA LEU A 163 -34.87 8.61 -1.83
C LEU A 163 -35.93 9.73 -1.91
N GLN A 164 -35.90 10.54 -2.98
CA GLN A 164 -36.90 11.58 -3.23
C GLN A 164 -38.30 10.99 -3.49
N LYS A 165 -38.41 9.91 -4.28
CA LYS A 165 -39.69 9.25 -4.56
C LYS A 165 -40.28 8.57 -3.31
N PHE A 166 -39.44 7.95 -2.47
CA PHE A 166 -39.85 7.44 -1.16
C PHE A 166 -40.42 8.55 -0.27
N SER A 167 -39.78 9.71 -0.27
CA SER A 167 -40.24 10.88 0.51
C SER A 167 -41.58 11.43 0.00
N ASN A 168 -41.83 11.38 -1.32
CA ASN A 168 -43.01 11.97 -1.95
C ASN A 168 -44.21 11.03 -2.11
N LYS A 169 -44.13 9.75 -1.68
CA LYS A 169 -45.19 8.70 -1.79
C LYS A 169 -45.86 8.60 -3.17
N LYS A 170 -45.21 9.06 -4.24
CA LYS A 170 -45.76 9.09 -5.59
C LYS A 170 -45.01 8.11 -6.49
N ASP A 171 -45.81 7.22 -7.08
CA ASP A 171 -45.51 6.42 -8.26
C ASP A 171 -44.59 5.20 -8.04
N THR A 172 -45.21 4.06 -7.70
CA THR A 172 -44.54 2.77 -7.43
C THR A 172 -44.07 2.04 -8.69
N GLY A 173 -44.59 2.38 -9.87
CA GLY A 173 -44.27 1.68 -11.12
C GLY A 173 -42.83 1.91 -11.60
N ASN A 174 -42.34 3.15 -11.50
CA ASN A 174 -40.97 3.50 -11.91
C ASN A 174 -39.92 3.13 -10.85
N LEU A 175 -40.33 2.98 -9.58
CA LEU A 175 -39.43 2.64 -8.48
C LEU A 175 -38.80 1.24 -8.64
N HIS A 176 -39.59 0.26 -9.12
CA HIS A 176 -39.10 -1.11 -9.34
C HIS A 176 -37.95 -1.15 -10.38
N GLU A 177 -38.05 -0.34 -11.44
CA GLU A 177 -37.02 -0.30 -12.48
C GLU A 177 -35.73 0.37 -11.97
N LEU A 178 -35.83 1.46 -11.19
CA LEU A 178 -34.66 2.10 -10.58
C LEU A 178 -33.94 1.16 -9.59
N ILE A 179 -34.70 0.39 -8.80
CA ILE A 179 -34.16 -0.63 -7.88
C ILE A 179 -33.42 -1.72 -8.66
N LYS A 180 -34.02 -2.23 -9.75
CA LYS A 180 -33.40 -3.25 -10.60
C LYS A 180 -32.08 -2.77 -11.22
N GLN A 181 -32.03 -1.51 -11.67
CA GLN A 181 -30.79 -0.91 -12.18
C GLN A 181 -29.72 -0.80 -11.10
N LEU A 182 -30.10 -0.37 -9.89
CA LEU A 182 -29.20 -0.29 -8.74
C LEU A 182 -28.64 -1.67 -8.35
N ASP A 183 -29.47 -2.72 -8.36
CA ASP A 183 -29.04 -4.07 -8.00
C ASP A 183 -28.05 -4.67 -9.01
N ASN A 184 -28.25 -4.45 -10.31
CA ASN A 184 -27.28 -4.87 -11.33
C ASN A 184 -25.91 -4.20 -11.10
N LEU A 185 -25.90 -2.90 -10.83
CA LEU A 185 -24.68 -2.14 -10.57
C LEU A 185 -24.00 -2.56 -9.25
N ARG A 186 -24.77 -2.95 -8.23
CA ARG A 186 -24.25 -3.53 -6.98
C ARG A 186 -23.58 -4.88 -7.19
N LEU A 187 -24.18 -5.76 -8.00
CA LEU A 187 -23.63 -7.08 -8.31
C LEU A 187 -22.28 -6.97 -9.05
N ASP A 188 -22.17 -6.05 -10.01
CA ASP A 188 -20.91 -5.79 -10.70
C ASP A 188 -19.81 -5.31 -9.75
N LYS A 189 -20.12 -4.38 -8.83
CA LYS A 189 -19.17 -3.92 -7.79
C LYS A 189 -18.69 -5.05 -6.89
N LYS A 190 -19.58 -5.94 -6.45
CA LYS A 190 -19.23 -7.07 -5.57
C LYS A 190 -18.24 -8.04 -6.25
N ARG A 191 -18.40 -8.27 -7.56
CA ARG A 191 -17.50 -9.12 -8.36
C ARG A 191 -16.12 -8.49 -8.57
N GLU A 192 -16.01 -7.16 -8.56
CA GLU A 192 -14.73 -6.45 -8.68
C GLU A 192 -13.93 -6.46 -7.37
N LEU A 193 -14.61 -6.30 -6.22
CA LEU A 193 -13.96 -6.23 -4.90
C LEU A 193 -13.47 -7.59 -4.39
N SER A 194 -14.12 -8.69 -4.78
CA SER A 194 -13.77 -10.05 -4.32
C SER A 194 -12.49 -10.63 -4.94
N LYS A 195 -11.62 -9.80 -5.53
CA LYS A 195 -10.46 -10.22 -6.34
C LYS A 195 -9.13 -9.61 -5.90
N LEU A 196 -9.10 -8.82 -4.83
CA LEU A 196 -7.86 -8.29 -4.26
C LEU A 196 -7.35 -9.31 -3.24
N SER A 197 -6.10 -9.78 -3.33
CA SER A 197 -5.54 -10.46 -2.14
C SER A 197 -5.19 -9.46 -1.08
N GLU A 198 -5.44 -9.93 0.13
CA GLU A 198 -4.79 -9.46 1.33
C GLU A 198 -3.56 -10.34 1.58
N ASN A 199 -2.62 -9.84 2.36
CA ASN A 199 -1.40 -10.58 2.66
C ASN A 199 -1.71 -11.61 3.76
N GLU A 200 -1.60 -12.89 3.43
CA GLU A 200 -1.95 -14.04 4.30
C GLU A 200 -1.39 -13.91 5.72
N ASN A 201 -0.17 -13.39 5.90
CA ASN A 201 0.41 -13.23 7.24
C ASN A 201 -0.31 -12.16 8.08
N PHE A 202 -0.81 -11.09 7.46
CA PHE A 202 -1.56 -10.05 8.17
C PHE A 202 -2.95 -10.55 8.55
N GLU A 203 -3.63 -11.28 7.65
CA GLU A 203 -4.92 -11.92 7.94
C GLU A 203 -4.78 -12.90 9.11
N LEU A 204 -3.80 -13.80 9.06
CA LEU A 204 -3.55 -14.79 10.12
C LEU A 204 -3.28 -14.13 11.47
N VAL A 205 -2.54 -13.01 11.48
CA VAL A 205 -2.28 -12.25 12.71
C VAL A 205 -3.55 -11.56 13.23
N GLU A 206 -4.36 -10.96 12.37
CA GLU A 206 -5.65 -10.38 12.78
C GLU A 206 -6.61 -11.44 13.32
N GLU A 207 -6.68 -12.62 12.68
CA GLU A 207 -7.44 -13.75 13.20
C GLU A 207 -6.92 -14.21 14.57
N HIS A 208 -5.60 -14.30 14.73
CA HIS A 208 -4.97 -14.68 16.00
C HIS A 208 -5.29 -13.68 17.12
N LEU A 209 -5.23 -12.37 16.82
CA LEU A 209 -5.59 -11.31 17.76
C LEU A 209 -7.08 -11.37 18.11
N LEU A 210 -7.95 -11.59 17.12
CA LEU A 210 -9.39 -11.71 17.32
C LEU A 210 -9.76 -12.92 18.20
N LYS A 211 -9.13 -14.09 17.98
CA LYS A 211 -9.32 -15.29 18.81
C LYS A 211 -9.03 -15.03 20.30
N HIS A 212 -8.10 -14.11 20.58
CA HIS A 212 -7.73 -13.71 21.94
C HIS A 212 -8.46 -12.45 22.43
N ASN A 213 -9.55 -12.06 21.75
CA ASN A 213 -10.37 -10.87 22.05
C ASN A 213 -9.58 -9.55 22.02
N ILE A 214 -8.48 -9.48 21.27
CA ILE A 214 -7.70 -8.26 21.07
C ILE A 214 -8.22 -7.56 19.82
N LYS A 215 -8.76 -6.36 19.99
CA LYS A 215 -9.18 -5.52 18.86
C LYS A 215 -7.94 -5.02 18.12
N SER A 216 -7.91 -5.22 16.80
CA SER A 216 -6.82 -4.80 15.92
C SER A 216 -7.32 -4.06 14.68
N SER A 217 -6.41 -3.36 14.02
CA SER A 217 -6.58 -2.85 12.66
C SER A 217 -5.22 -2.74 11.99
N ILE A 218 -5.09 -3.19 10.74
CA ILE A 218 -3.92 -2.93 9.89
C ILE A 218 -3.87 -1.43 9.53
N VAL A 219 -2.69 -0.81 9.64
CA VAL A 219 -2.50 0.65 9.47
C VAL A 219 -1.31 1.05 8.59
N PHE A 220 -0.26 0.22 8.48
CA PHE A 220 0.94 0.50 7.68
C PHE A 220 1.53 1.92 7.82
N GLU A 221 1.64 2.43 9.04
CA GLU A 221 2.16 3.76 9.37
C GLU A 221 3.68 3.88 9.27
N GLU A 222 4.13 5.14 9.40
CA GLU A 222 5.54 5.54 9.42
C GLU A 222 6.36 4.61 10.32
N TYR A 223 7.60 4.35 9.90
CA TYR A 223 8.56 3.57 10.68
C TYR A 223 8.05 2.15 10.96
N ASN A 224 7.53 1.48 9.92
CA ASN A 224 7.08 0.08 9.94
C ASN A 224 6.03 -0.22 11.02
N MET A 225 5.15 0.73 11.33
CA MET A 225 4.05 0.53 12.27
C MET A 225 2.88 -0.13 11.53
N ASP A 226 2.80 -1.45 11.57
CA ASP A 226 1.96 -2.19 10.65
C ASP A 226 0.54 -2.41 11.17
N ILE A 227 0.41 -2.71 12.47
CA ILE A 227 -0.86 -3.09 13.09
C ILE A 227 -1.07 -2.26 14.35
N LYS A 228 -2.26 -1.69 14.51
CA LYS A 228 -2.70 -1.07 15.75
C LYS A 228 -3.52 -2.08 16.55
N ILE A 229 -3.16 -2.30 17.81
CA ILE A 229 -3.88 -3.20 18.73
C ILE A 229 -4.38 -2.44 19.97
N LYS A 230 -5.47 -2.91 20.59
CA LYS A 230 -5.95 -2.42 21.88
C LYS A 230 -5.47 -3.32 23.02
N VAL A 231 -4.67 -2.77 23.92
CA VAL A 231 -4.13 -3.48 25.10
C VAL A 231 -4.69 -2.82 26.36
N GLY A 232 -5.62 -3.49 27.02
CA GLY A 232 -6.40 -2.86 28.10
C GLY A 232 -7.11 -1.60 27.61
N GLU A 233 -6.82 -0.47 28.24
CA GLU A 233 -7.43 0.83 27.90
C GLU A 233 -6.68 1.64 26.85
N TYR A 234 -5.47 1.24 26.43
CA TYR A 234 -4.67 2.01 25.47
C TYR A 234 -4.52 1.31 24.12
N SER A 235 -4.19 2.09 23.09
CA SER A 235 -3.79 1.56 21.78
C SER A 235 -2.28 1.53 21.64
N CYS A 236 -1.77 0.45 21.06
CA CYS A 236 -0.36 0.26 20.76
C CYS A 236 -0.18 0.05 19.25
N TYR A 237 0.75 0.77 18.64
CA TYR A 237 1.14 0.58 17.24
C TYR A 237 2.32 -0.39 17.20
N CYS A 238 2.18 -1.45 16.43
CA CYS A 238 3.11 -2.56 16.43
C CYS A 238 3.70 -2.73 15.04
N GLU A 239 5.02 -2.89 14.99
CA GLU A 239 5.61 -3.58 13.85
C GLU A 239 5.25 -5.06 13.91
N LEU A 240 4.93 -5.67 12.78
CA LEU A 240 4.82 -7.12 12.64
C LEU A 240 6.14 -7.73 12.15
N CYS A 241 6.86 -8.47 12.98
CA CYS A 241 8.00 -9.28 12.58
C CYS A 241 7.57 -10.73 12.33
N ILE A 242 7.83 -11.24 11.13
CA ILE A 242 7.54 -12.63 10.77
C ILE A 242 8.82 -13.45 10.92
N ASP A 243 8.72 -14.61 11.57
CA ASP A 243 9.83 -15.54 11.78
C ASP A 243 9.42 -16.99 11.45
N ASP A 244 9.99 -17.52 10.38
CA ASP A 244 9.71 -18.88 9.88
C ASP A 244 10.50 -20.00 10.56
N SER A 245 11.16 -19.71 11.69
CA SER A 245 11.85 -20.71 12.48
C SER A 245 10.86 -21.68 13.12
N GLN A 246 11.19 -22.97 13.04
CA GLN A 246 10.40 -24.05 13.63
C GLN A 246 10.88 -24.43 15.04
N ASN A 247 11.90 -23.73 15.55
CA ASN A 247 12.49 -24.08 16.84
C ASN A 247 11.65 -23.48 17.99
N ASP A 248 10.86 -24.33 18.62
CA ASP A 248 9.99 -23.93 19.72
C ASP A 248 10.72 -23.93 21.07
N LYS A 249 11.78 -23.12 21.18
CA LYS A 249 12.42 -22.86 22.48
C LYS A 249 11.47 -22.08 23.38
N GLU A 250 11.49 -22.39 24.68
CA GLU A 250 10.76 -21.65 25.73
C GLU A 250 11.12 -20.16 25.74
N GLU A 251 12.41 -19.84 25.56
CA GLU A 251 12.90 -18.48 25.40
C GLU A 251 13.42 -18.23 23.99
N LYS A 252 12.96 -17.14 23.37
CA LYS A 252 13.44 -16.69 22.05
C LYS A 252 14.15 -15.34 22.20
N LEU A 253 15.42 -15.28 21.79
CA LEU A 253 16.22 -14.06 21.86
C LEU A 253 16.04 -13.21 20.59
N LYS A 254 15.76 -11.92 20.77
CA LYS A 254 15.66 -10.94 19.68
C LYS A 254 16.52 -9.73 19.95
N PHE A 255 16.89 -9.04 18.88
CA PHE A 255 17.68 -7.81 18.94
C PHE A 255 16.91 -6.69 18.27
N ILE A 256 16.91 -5.52 18.92
CA ILE A 256 16.35 -4.28 18.39
C ILE A 256 17.47 -3.27 18.27
N ASP A 257 17.64 -2.66 17.10
CA ASP A 257 18.68 -1.67 16.88
C ASP A 257 18.39 -0.39 17.70
N LYS A 258 19.43 0.18 18.32
CA LYS A 258 19.30 1.38 19.16
C LYS A 258 18.81 2.59 18.36
N GLU A 259 19.36 2.82 17.18
CA GLU A 259 18.97 3.91 16.28
C GLU A 259 17.47 3.87 15.96
N ARG A 260 16.94 2.66 15.80
CA ARG A 260 15.52 2.43 15.57
C ARG A 260 14.67 2.86 16.76
N LEU A 261 15.05 2.46 17.96
CA LEU A 261 14.38 2.86 19.21
C LEU A 261 14.44 4.37 19.40
N GLU A 262 15.60 4.98 19.19
CA GLU A 262 15.79 6.44 19.27
C GLU A 262 14.88 7.17 18.29
N THR A 263 14.76 6.66 17.06
CA THR A 263 13.86 7.21 16.04
C THR A 263 12.41 7.10 16.48
N TRP A 264 11.97 5.94 16.96
CA TRP A 264 10.60 5.78 17.47
C TRP A 264 10.30 6.73 18.63
N TYR A 265 11.16 6.81 19.64
CA TYR A 265 10.98 7.73 20.77
C TYR A 265 11.03 9.22 20.38
N LYS A 266 11.70 9.55 19.29
CA LYS A 266 11.82 10.93 18.79
C LYS A 266 10.66 11.34 17.88
N ARG A 267 10.16 10.40 17.08
CA ARG A 267 9.24 10.70 15.95
C ARG A 267 7.81 10.26 16.20
N LEU A 268 7.58 9.26 17.05
CA LEU A 268 6.25 8.73 17.32
C LEU A 268 5.66 9.39 18.58
N SER A 269 4.40 9.80 18.51
CA SER A 269 3.65 10.37 19.64
C SER A 269 2.77 9.34 20.36
N TYR A 270 2.73 8.11 19.88
CA TYR A 270 1.88 7.02 20.38
C TYR A 270 2.70 5.92 21.04
N LYS A 271 2.03 5.04 21.78
CA LYS A 271 2.63 3.81 22.33
C LYS A 271 2.95 2.85 21.20
N PHE A 272 4.13 2.23 21.27
CA PHE A 272 4.61 1.30 20.26
C PHE A 272 5.21 0.02 20.84
N GLY A 273 5.18 -1.03 20.02
CA GLY A 273 5.69 -2.35 20.35
C GLY A 273 6.02 -3.17 19.10
N ILE A 274 6.28 -4.45 19.29
CA ILE A 274 6.52 -5.40 18.20
C ILE A 274 5.67 -6.64 18.42
N LEU A 275 5.00 -7.08 17.36
CA LEU A 275 4.37 -8.38 17.24
C LEU A 275 5.34 -9.33 16.54
N TYR A 276 5.74 -10.41 17.19
CA TYR A 276 6.53 -11.47 16.58
C TYR A 276 5.62 -12.65 16.26
N TYR A 277 5.34 -12.83 14.97
CA TYR A 277 4.54 -13.94 14.48
C TYR A 277 5.43 -15.06 13.97
N TYR A 278 5.14 -16.28 14.42
CA TYR A 278 5.80 -17.51 14.01
C TYR A 278 4.79 -18.39 13.28
N PRO A 279 4.60 -18.22 11.96
CA PRO A 279 3.53 -18.88 11.22
C PRO A 279 3.55 -20.41 11.37
N LYS A 280 4.74 -21.01 11.32
CA LYS A 280 4.92 -22.46 11.40
C LYS A 280 4.65 -23.05 12.79
N LEU A 281 4.65 -22.23 13.83
CA LEU A 281 4.33 -22.63 15.19
C LEU A 281 2.92 -22.19 15.60
N ASP A 282 2.25 -21.40 14.77
CA ASP A 282 1.03 -20.65 15.09
C ASP A 282 1.14 -19.93 16.45
N LYS A 283 2.23 -19.16 16.63
CA LYS A 283 2.48 -18.39 17.86
C LYS A 283 2.68 -16.92 17.56
N LEU A 284 2.00 -16.08 18.32
CA LEU A 284 2.13 -14.63 18.27
C LEU A 284 2.62 -14.10 19.62
N TYR A 285 3.76 -13.42 19.63
CA TYR A 285 4.27 -12.74 20.83
C TYR A 285 4.12 -11.24 20.70
N PHE A 286 3.70 -10.57 21.76
CA PHE A 286 3.65 -9.11 21.83
C PHE A 286 4.67 -8.57 22.82
N TYR A 287 5.58 -7.74 22.32
CA TYR A 287 6.55 -7.03 23.14
C TYR A 287 6.22 -5.53 23.21
N PRO A 288 5.62 -5.03 24.32
CA PRO A 288 5.28 -3.62 24.49
C PRO A 288 6.52 -2.77 24.82
N ILE A 289 7.21 -2.28 23.79
CA ILE A 289 8.45 -1.50 23.95
C ILE A 289 8.24 -0.29 24.86
N SER A 290 7.17 0.48 24.63
CA SER A 290 6.88 1.68 25.42
C SER A 290 6.58 1.42 26.91
N ASN A 291 6.43 0.15 27.32
CA ASN A 291 6.26 -0.23 28.72
C ASN A 291 7.53 -0.87 29.28
N ASN A 292 8.30 -1.59 28.46
CA ASN A 292 9.46 -2.38 28.89
C ASN A 292 10.80 -1.63 28.79
N ILE A 293 10.87 -0.57 27.98
CA ILE A 293 12.11 0.18 27.73
C ILE A 293 11.81 1.67 27.92
N SER A 294 12.47 2.37 28.84
CA SER A 294 12.34 3.83 28.93
C SER A 294 13.26 4.53 27.93
N LYS A 295 12.94 5.78 27.56
CA LYS A 295 13.81 6.59 26.70
C LYS A 295 15.19 6.83 27.32
N ASP A 296 15.26 6.93 28.66
CA ASP A 296 16.50 7.20 29.38
C ASP A 296 17.45 5.99 29.36
N ASP A 297 16.90 4.78 29.20
CA ASP A 297 17.70 3.56 29.11
C ASP A 297 18.47 3.42 27.79
N LEU A 298 18.09 4.15 26.74
CA LEU A 298 18.76 4.10 25.43
C LEU A 298 20.24 4.51 25.52
N SER A 299 20.57 5.41 26.44
CA SER A 299 21.94 5.85 26.71
C SER A 299 22.85 4.70 27.15
N LYS A 300 22.28 3.67 27.81
CA LYS A 300 22.98 2.50 28.36
C LYS A 300 23.14 1.37 27.33
N PHE A 301 22.44 1.45 26.20
CA PHE A 301 22.49 0.42 25.18
C PHE A 301 23.70 0.60 24.25
N GLY A 302 24.30 -0.52 23.83
CA GLY A 302 25.20 -0.55 22.69
C GLY A 302 24.46 -0.29 21.38
N THR A 303 24.96 -0.80 20.25
CA THR A 303 24.29 -0.63 18.94
C THR A 303 22.95 -1.36 18.87
N LYS A 304 22.76 -2.41 19.68
CA LYS A 304 21.53 -3.20 19.75
C LYS A 304 21.13 -3.48 21.19
N LYS A 305 19.83 -3.61 21.42
CA LYS A 305 19.23 -4.08 22.67
C LYS A 305 18.73 -5.51 22.47
N GLN A 306 19.28 -6.44 23.26
CA GLN A 306 18.74 -7.79 23.36
C GLN A 306 17.46 -7.79 24.22
N ILE A 307 16.43 -8.49 23.73
CA ILE A 307 15.19 -8.77 24.44
C ILE A 307 14.93 -10.28 24.46
N LYS A 308 14.11 -10.71 25.41
CA LYS A 308 13.66 -12.09 25.53
C LYS A 308 12.15 -12.14 25.28
N LEU A 309 11.73 -13.08 24.44
CA LEU A 309 10.32 -13.47 24.30
C LEU A 309 10.11 -14.73 25.12
N THR A 310 9.21 -14.65 26.09
CA THR A 310 8.82 -15.73 27.01
C THR A 310 7.33 -16.03 26.85
N SER A 311 6.84 -17.07 27.50
CA SER A 311 5.41 -17.45 27.52
C SER A 311 4.48 -16.35 28.03
N GLU A 312 4.97 -15.46 28.91
CA GLU A 312 4.20 -14.31 29.44
C GLU A 312 3.87 -13.26 28.36
N LEU A 313 4.63 -13.26 27.27
CA LEU A 313 4.45 -12.33 26.14
C LEU A 313 3.67 -12.97 24.98
N LEU A 314 3.28 -14.24 25.12
CA LEU A 314 2.45 -14.93 24.14
C LEU A 314 1.02 -14.35 24.22
N ILE A 315 0.46 -14.02 23.05
CA ILE A 315 -0.94 -13.63 22.90
C ILE A 315 -1.78 -14.88 22.77
#